data_AF-R6E6S7-F1
#
_entry.id   AF-R6E6S7-F1
#
_cell.length_a   1.000
_cell.length_b   1.000
_cell.length_c   1.000
_cell.angle_alpha   90.00
_cell.angle_beta   90.00
_cell.angle_gamma   90.00
#
_symmetry.space_group_name_H-M   'P 1'
#
loop_
_entity.id
_entity.type
_entity.pdbx_description
1 polymer ?
#
loop_
_entity_poly.entity_id
_entity_poly.type
_entity_poly.pdbx_seq_one_letter_code
_entity_poly.pdbx_strand_id
1 'polypeptide(L)'
;MVYTTGTSLVIALVAYAVMGFMHASNNAVDMSVVDEISTFIQGSSKISVLSLLPPIFVIVAVAMKFPAIPSLIGGVFIGVPFFFWNKTAVETATGLPLKNSIFTIMNNGISMGQVPEGTEDGSIISQLASLLSNDGTQGMMWTISIILCAMCFGGIVDVTGVMGTVAQGLLKVAKGRGGLVLATELMCLITNAVCCDQYLALVLPGRMFKEKFEDMKLRPENLSRALEDCGTITSNFFPWNTCGATMRNFLNVDSSYIPYAILNWLNPVVSVIFGYTGITMTKLTDEEYAAILEEREAEKAAALKILEA
;
A
#
# COMPACT_ATOMS: atom_id res chain seq x y z
N MET A 1 -9.85 -4.09 13.47
CA MET A 1 -9.68 -3.62 12.09
C MET A 1 -10.95 -2.96 11.57
N VAL A 2 -12.05 -3.70 11.40
CA VAL A 2 -13.32 -3.14 10.86
C VAL A 2 -13.80 -1.88 11.59
N TYR A 3 -13.67 -1.81 12.92
CA TYR A 3 -14.14 -0.65 13.66
C TYR A 3 -13.31 0.62 13.46
N THR A 4 -11.97 0.55 13.59
CA THR A 4 -11.11 1.72 13.38
C THR A 4 -11.07 2.13 11.93
N THR A 5 -10.67 1.20 11.04
CA THR A 5 -10.62 1.45 9.60
C THR A 5 -11.98 1.81 9.05
N GLY A 6 -13.07 1.15 9.49
CA GLY A 6 -14.43 1.48 9.06
C GLY A 6 -14.87 2.87 9.52
N THR A 7 -14.57 3.27 10.75
CA THR A 7 -14.86 4.64 11.23
C THR A 7 -14.13 5.67 10.38
N SER A 8 -12.83 5.48 10.17
CA SER A 8 -11.99 6.36 9.35
C SER A 8 -12.44 6.38 7.88
N LEU A 9 -12.84 5.23 7.34
CA LEU A 9 -13.35 5.09 5.98
C LEU A 9 -14.66 5.85 5.80
N VAL A 10 -15.60 5.74 6.74
CA VAL A 10 -16.85 6.50 6.70
C VAL A 10 -16.55 8.00 6.72
N ILE A 11 -15.65 8.47 7.59
CA ILE A 11 -15.27 9.89 7.64
C ILE A 11 -14.62 10.33 6.32
N ALA A 12 -13.71 9.52 5.76
CA ALA A 12 -13.07 9.81 4.48
C ALA A 12 -14.08 9.88 3.33
N LEU A 13 -15.01 8.92 3.25
CA LEU A 13 -16.09 8.91 2.25
C LEU A 13 -16.98 10.15 2.35
N VAL A 14 -17.35 10.56 3.57
CA VAL A 14 -18.12 11.79 3.80
C VAL A 14 -17.32 13.01 3.34
N ALA A 15 -16.03 13.10 3.67
CA ALA A 15 -15.18 14.20 3.24
C ALA A 15 -15.04 14.27 1.71
N TYR A 16 -14.84 13.13 1.04
CA TYR A 16 -14.79 13.05 -0.43
C TYR A 16 -16.14 13.41 -1.06
N ALA A 17 -17.25 12.98 -0.49
CA ALA A 17 -18.59 13.37 -0.96
C ALA A 17 -18.81 14.88 -0.85
N VAL A 18 -18.46 15.49 0.30
CA VAL A 18 -18.56 16.94 0.50
C VAL A 18 -17.68 17.69 -0.49
N MET A 19 -16.41 17.30 -0.66
CA MET A 19 -15.51 17.90 -1.66
C MET A 19 -16.07 17.79 -3.07
N GLY A 20 -16.67 16.65 -3.42
CA GLY A 20 -17.35 16.43 -4.69
C GLY A 20 -18.54 17.37 -4.89
N PHE A 21 -19.43 17.50 -3.90
CA PHE A 21 -20.57 18.41 -3.98
C PHE A 21 -20.17 19.89 -3.99
N MET A 22 -19.08 20.27 -3.32
CA MET A 22 -18.56 21.64 -3.35
C MET A 22 -17.99 22.02 -4.72
N HIS A 23 -17.41 21.07 -5.45
CA HIS A 23 -16.92 21.29 -6.82
C HIS A 23 -18.00 21.07 -7.89
N ALA A 24 -19.16 20.51 -7.52
CA ALA A 24 -20.30 20.31 -8.41
C ALA A 24 -21.05 21.62 -8.76
N SER A 25 -20.48 22.79 -8.52
CA SER A 25 -21.12 24.06 -8.82
C SER A 25 -21.25 24.27 -10.34
N ASN A 26 -22.49 24.29 -10.83
CA ASN A 26 -22.98 24.90 -12.08
C ASN A 26 -22.85 24.21 -13.46
N ASN A 27 -22.46 22.94 -13.59
CA ASN A 27 -22.36 22.33 -14.93
C ASN A 27 -23.43 21.25 -15.18
N ALA A 28 -24.30 21.50 -16.16
CA ALA A 28 -24.88 20.41 -16.94
C ALA A 28 -23.74 19.46 -17.32
N VAL A 29 -23.92 18.15 -17.16
CA VAL A 29 -22.89 17.16 -17.53
C VAL A 29 -22.49 17.47 -18.96
N ASP A 30 -21.25 17.95 -19.14
CA ASP A 30 -20.75 18.27 -20.46
C ASP A 30 -20.47 16.95 -21.17
N MET A 31 -21.48 16.49 -21.91
CA MET A 31 -21.40 15.26 -22.69
C MET A 31 -20.30 15.33 -23.75
N SER A 32 -19.81 16.53 -24.11
CA SER A 32 -18.68 16.66 -25.03
C SER A 32 -17.40 16.06 -24.44
N VAL A 33 -17.16 16.21 -23.13
CA VAL A 33 -16.02 15.59 -22.43
C VAL A 33 -16.16 14.06 -22.42
N VAL A 34 -17.37 13.56 -22.24
CA VAL A 34 -17.64 12.10 -22.27
C VAL A 34 -17.38 11.54 -23.67
N ASP A 35 -17.85 12.24 -24.70
CA ASP A 35 -17.64 11.84 -26.10
C ASP A 35 -16.16 11.91 -26.48
N GLU A 36 -15.43 12.91 -26.01
CA GLU A 36 -13.99 13.06 -26.22
C GLU A 36 -13.20 11.91 -25.58
N ILE A 37 -13.46 11.61 -24.30
CA ILE A 37 -12.83 10.49 -23.57
C ILE A 37 -13.16 9.15 -24.25
N SER A 38 -14.43 8.93 -24.59
CA SER A 38 -14.89 7.68 -25.21
C SER A 38 -14.26 7.46 -26.58
N THR A 39 -14.20 8.51 -27.40
CA THR A 39 -13.59 8.48 -28.73
C THR A 39 -12.10 8.20 -28.64
N PHE A 40 -11.40 8.86 -27.71
CA PHE A 40 -9.97 8.64 -27.48
C PHE A 40 -9.68 7.18 -27.08
N ILE A 41 -10.42 6.66 -26.10
CA ILE A 41 -10.27 5.28 -25.63
C ILE A 41 -10.51 4.26 -26.74
N GLN A 42 -11.58 4.45 -27.52
CA GLN A 42 -11.94 3.53 -28.62
C GLN A 42 -10.93 3.58 -29.77
N GLY A 43 -10.30 4.73 -30.00
CA GLY A 43 -9.20 4.89 -30.95
C GLY A 43 -7.91 4.20 -30.50
N SER A 44 -7.64 4.21 -29.18
CA SER A 44 -6.42 3.66 -28.60
C SER A 44 -6.47 2.16 -28.33
N SER A 45 -7.62 1.57 -27.99
CA SER A 45 -7.70 0.16 -27.59
C SER A 45 -9.09 -0.44 -27.78
N LYS A 46 -9.14 -1.75 -28.05
CA LYS A 46 -10.38 -2.53 -28.01
C LYS A 46 -10.71 -2.89 -26.57
N ILE A 47 -11.42 -2.00 -25.88
CA ILE A 47 -11.88 -2.24 -24.53
C ILE A 47 -13.14 -3.12 -24.54
N SER A 48 -13.13 -4.15 -23.71
CA SER A 48 -14.27 -5.03 -23.46
C SER A 48 -14.27 -5.43 -21.99
N VAL A 49 -15.43 -5.86 -21.48
CA VAL A 49 -15.57 -6.44 -20.13
C VAL A 49 -14.60 -7.61 -19.95
N LEU A 50 -14.25 -8.31 -21.03
CA LEU A 50 -13.27 -9.40 -20.99
C LEU A 50 -11.89 -8.94 -20.50
N SER A 51 -11.51 -7.67 -20.69
CA SER A 51 -10.24 -7.11 -20.21
C SER A 51 -10.13 -7.09 -18.68
N LEU A 52 -11.23 -7.32 -17.94
CA LEU A 52 -11.22 -7.51 -16.49
C LEU A 52 -10.78 -8.91 -16.06
N LEU A 53 -10.59 -9.85 -17.01
CA LEU A 53 -10.24 -11.22 -16.68
C LEU A 53 -8.90 -11.35 -15.92
N PRO A 54 -7.79 -10.69 -16.30
CA PRO A 54 -6.56 -10.70 -15.50
C PRO A 54 -6.73 -10.19 -14.05
N PRO A 55 -7.29 -8.99 -13.77
CA PRO A 55 -7.44 -8.52 -12.39
C PRO A 55 -8.45 -9.36 -11.59
N ILE A 56 -9.55 -9.82 -12.21
CA ILE A 56 -10.51 -10.72 -11.55
C ILE A 56 -9.82 -12.03 -11.16
N PHE A 57 -9.01 -12.60 -12.04
CA PHE A 57 -8.24 -13.80 -11.73
C PHE A 57 -7.35 -13.60 -10.51
N VAL A 58 -6.60 -12.48 -10.44
CA VAL A 58 -5.74 -12.19 -9.28
C VAL A 58 -6.56 -12.06 -8.00
N ILE A 59 -7.69 -11.35 -8.04
CA ILE A 59 -8.60 -11.21 -6.87
C ILE A 59 -9.11 -12.58 -6.42
N VAL A 60 -9.57 -13.42 -7.35
CA VAL A 60 -10.06 -14.77 -7.05
C VAL A 60 -8.95 -15.65 -6.49
N ALA A 61 -7.75 -15.62 -7.08
CA ALA A 61 -6.59 -16.39 -6.60
C ALA A 61 -6.21 -16.00 -5.16
N VAL A 62 -6.21 -14.70 -4.84
CA VAL A 62 -5.98 -14.19 -3.49
C VAL A 62 -7.10 -14.61 -2.53
N ALA A 63 -8.36 -14.53 -2.94
CA ALA A 63 -9.50 -15.00 -2.15
C ALA A 63 -9.44 -16.51 -1.88
N MET A 64 -8.91 -17.29 -2.83
CA MET A 64 -8.62 -18.72 -2.71
C MET A 64 -7.32 -19.02 -1.95
N LYS A 65 -6.64 -18.00 -1.41
CA LYS A 65 -5.40 -18.10 -0.62
C LYS A 65 -4.22 -18.69 -1.39
N PHE A 66 -4.15 -18.48 -2.71
CA PHE A 66 -2.95 -18.83 -3.47
C PHE A 66 -1.78 -17.92 -3.08
N PRO A 67 -0.52 -18.40 -3.16
CA PRO A 67 0.64 -17.56 -2.94
C PRO A 67 0.65 -16.37 -3.92
N ALA A 68 1.07 -15.20 -3.43
CA ALA A 68 0.95 -13.94 -4.18
C ALA A 68 1.75 -13.95 -5.50
N ILE A 69 3.00 -14.43 -5.47
CA ILE A 69 3.89 -14.44 -6.64
C ILE A 69 3.30 -15.27 -7.80
N PRO A 70 2.92 -16.56 -7.60
CA PRO A 70 2.22 -17.33 -8.63
C PRO A 70 0.93 -16.67 -9.13
N SER A 71 0.16 -16.04 -8.24
CA SER A 71 -1.10 -15.39 -8.61
C SER A 71 -0.87 -14.20 -9.55
N LEU A 72 0.14 -13.38 -9.26
CA LEU A 72 0.54 -12.25 -10.11
C LEU A 72 1.09 -12.72 -11.46
N ILE A 73 1.97 -13.72 -11.47
CA ILE A 73 2.52 -14.32 -12.70
C ILE A 73 1.41 -14.91 -13.56
N GLY A 74 0.45 -15.61 -12.95
CA GLY A 74 -0.73 -16.12 -13.63
C GLY A 74 -1.54 -15.01 -14.30
N GLY A 75 -1.74 -13.88 -13.60
CA GLY A 75 -2.38 -12.69 -14.17
C GLY A 75 -1.65 -12.15 -15.40
N VAL A 76 -0.31 -12.11 -15.38
CA VAL A 76 0.51 -11.72 -16.53
C VAL A 76 0.29 -12.65 -17.72
N PHE A 77 0.34 -13.97 -17.51
CA PHE A 77 0.13 -14.96 -18.59
C PHE A 77 -1.28 -14.87 -19.19
N ILE A 78 -2.28 -14.61 -18.36
CA ILE A 78 -3.66 -14.37 -18.80
C ILE A 78 -3.77 -13.05 -19.58
N GLY A 79 -2.94 -12.06 -19.27
CA GLY A 79 -2.85 -10.78 -19.99
C GLY A 79 -2.24 -10.89 -21.39
N VAL A 80 -1.32 -11.84 -21.63
CA VAL A 80 -0.61 -11.99 -22.92
C VAL A 80 -1.57 -12.12 -24.12
N PRO A 81 -2.63 -12.96 -24.09
CA PRO A 81 -3.65 -13.00 -25.14
C PRO A 81 -4.27 -11.65 -25.52
N PHE A 82 -4.37 -10.70 -24.58
CA PHE A 82 -4.97 -9.38 -24.84
C PHE A 82 -4.09 -8.49 -25.73
N PHE A 83 -2.79 -8.73 -25.79
CA PHE A 83 -1.93 -8.08 -26.79
C PHE A 83 -2.34 -8.49 -28.21
N PHE A 84 -2.64 -9.78 -28.42
CA PHE A 84 -3.09 -10.26 -29.72
C PHE A 84 -4.52 -9.79 -30.06
N TRP A 85 -5.39 -9.69 -29.05
CA TRP A 85 -6.71 -9.08 -29.23
C TRP A 85 -6.61 -7.62 -29.70
N ASN A 86 -5.65 -6.88 -29.14
CA ASN A 86 -5.37 -5.47 -29.45
C ASN A 86 -4.29 -5.28 -30.53
N LYS A 87 -4.00 -6.32 -31.33
CA LYS A 87 -2.88 -6.34 -32.27
C LYS A 87 -2.76 -5.06 -33.11
N THR A 88 -3.85 -4.62 -33.74
CA THR A 88 -3.83 -3.43 -34.61
C THR A 88 -3.36 -2.19 -33.85
N ALA A 89 -3.93 -1.91 -32.67
CA ALA A 89 -3.57 -0.76 -31.87
C ALA A 89 -2.12 -0.87 -31.35
N VAL A 90 -1.71 -2.06 -30.92
CA VAL A 90 -0.35 -2.31 -30.42
C VAL A 90 0.71 -2.15 -31.50
N GLU A 91 0.47 -2.69 -32.71
CA GLU A 91 1.40 -2.56 -33.84
C GLU A 91 1.46 -1.12 -34.35
N THR A 92 0.34 -0.38 -34.35
CA THR A 92 0.33 1.06 -34.66
C THR A 92 1.13 1.87 -33.64
N ALA A 93 0.95 1.59 -32.34
CA ALA A 93 1.64 2.30 -31.27
C ALA A 93 3.14 2.02 -31.23
N THR A 94 3.56 0.79 -31.53
CA THR A 94 4.97 0.38 -31.45
C THR A 94 5.73 0.49 -32.76
N GLY A 95 5.02 0.51 -33.90
CA GLY A 95 5.63 0.41 -35.23
C GLY A 95 6.30 -0.94 -35.51
N LEU A 96 6.07 -1.95 -34.66
CA LEU A 96 6.74 -3.26 -34.72
C LEU A 96 5.72 -4.40 -34.84
N PRO A 97 6.05 -5.50 -35.54
CA PRO A 97 5.18 -6.66 -35.63
C PRO A 97 5.07 -7.38 -34.27
N LEU A 98 3.85 -7.55 -33.77
CA LEU A 98 3.60 -8.04 -32.40
C LEU A 98 4.24 -9.40 -32.12
N LYS A 99 4.27 -10.29 -33.11
CA LYS A 99 4.71 -11.69 -32.97
C LYS A 99 6.09 -11.84 -32.31
N ASN A 100 7.00 -10.89 -32.53
CA ASN A 100 8.37 -10.94 -32.02
C ASN A 100 8.65 -9.88 -30.94
N SER A 101 7.68 -9.03 -30.64
CA SER A 101 7.90 -7.83 -29.81
C SER A 101 7.28 -7.90 -28.43
N ILE A 102 6.57 -8.98 -28.07
CA ILE A 102 5.88 -9.09 -26.76
C ILE A 102 6.85 -8.90 -25.59
N PHE A 103 8.00 -9.60 -25.58
CA PHE A 103 8.98 -9.43 -24.50
C PHE A 103 9.61 -8.04 -24.48
N THR A 104 9.83 -7.45 -25.65
CA THR A 104 10.32 -6.07 -25.78
C THR A 104 9.31 -5.08 -25.21
N ILE A 105 8.02 -5.26 -25.50
CA ILE A 105 6.92 -4.44 -24.97
C ILE A 105 6.77 -4.64 -23.46
N MET A 106 6.84 -5.86 -22.95
CA MET A 106 6.80 -6.12 -21.51
C MET A 106 8.00 -5.49 -20.78
N ASN A 107 9.18 -5.48 -21.39
CA ASN A 107 10.36 -4.88 -20.80
C ASN A 107 10.35 -3.36 -20.87
N ASN A 108 10.09 -2.78 -22.04
CA ASN A 108 10.25 -1.34 -22.30
C ASN A 108 8.95 -0.55 -22.21
N GLY A 109 7.82 -1.22 -22.09
CA GLY A 109 6.51 -0.59 -22.10
C GLY A 109 5.90 -0.39 -23.48
N ILE A 110 4.75 0.27 -23.48
CA ILE A 110 3.97 0.68 -24.65
C ILE A 110 3.16 1.93 -24.33
N SER A 111 3.10 2.87 -25.28
CA SER A 111 2.22 4.03 -25.19
C SER A 111 1.01 3.86 -26.11
N MET A 112 -0.12 3.45 -25.56
CA MET A 112 -1.36 3.26 -26.33
C MET A 112 -2.13 4.57 -26.50
N GLY A 113 -1.82 5.60 -25.72
CA GLY A 113 -2.42 6.93 -25.82
C GLY A 113 -1.66 7.84 -26.77
N GLN A 114 -2.05 7.88 -28.05
CA GLN A 114 -1.45 8.80 -29.02
C GLN A 114 -2.03 10.20 -28.81
N VAL A 115 -1.26 11.09 -28.19
CA VAL A 115 -1.69 12.48 -27.95
C VAL A 115 -1.66 13.26 -29.28
N PRO A 116 -2.78 13.85 -29.72
CA PRO A 116 -2.80 14.69 -30.92
C PRO A 116 -1.82 15.87 -30.82
N GLU A 117 -1.14 16.20 -31.92
CA GLU A 117 -0.24 17.35 -31.98
C GLU A 117 -0.99 18.65 -31.61
N GLY A 118 -0.42 19.45 -30.70
CA GLY A 118 -1.01 20.70 -30.22
C GLY A 118 -1.90 20.57 -28.97
N THR A 119 -2.03 19.37 -28.39
CA THR A 119 -2.71 19.17 -27.11
C THR A 119 -1.91 19.79 -25.96
N GLU A 120 -2.56 20.59 -25.11
CA GLU A 120 -1.89 21.19 -23.94
C GLU A 120 -1.48 20.15 -22.90
N ASP A 121 -0.27 20.34 -22.34
CA ASP A 121 0.24 19.55 -21.22
C ASP A 121 -0.69 19.71 -20.00
N GLY A 122 -1.20 18.59 -19.50
CA GLY A 122 -2.13 18.56 -18.36
C GLY A 122 -3.61 18.52 -18.73
N SER A 123 -3.96 18.60 -20.02
CA SER A 123 -5.32 18.33 -20.51
C SER A 123 -5.81 16.91 -20.17
N ILE A 124 -7.13 16.71 -20.19
CA ILE A 124 -7.75 15.39 -19.93
C ILE A 124 -7.19 14.32 -20.87
N ILE A 125 -6.97 14.65 -22.15
CA ILE A 125 -6.42 13.74 -23.14
C ILE A 125 -4.97 13.35 -22.83
N SER A 126 -4.14 14.29 -22.39
CA SER A 126 -2.76 13.98 -21.99
C SER A 126 -2.71 13.05 -20.76
N GLN A 127 -3.59 13.25 -19.77
CA GLN A 127 -3.68 12.37 -18.60
C GLN A 127 -4.26 10.99 -18.95
N LEU A 128 -5.24 10.94 -19.85
CA LEU A 128 -5.81 9.69 -20.34
C LEU A 128 -4.78 8.90 -21.14
N ALA A 129 -3.95 9.59 -21.93
CA ALA A 129 -2.86 8.99 -22.67
C ALA A 129 -1.82 8.36 -21.74
N SER A 130 -1.46 9.02 -20.64
CA SER A 130 -0.56 8.43 -19.64
C SER A 130 -1.18 7.21 -18.95
N LEU A 131 -2.48 7.21 -18.68
CA LEU A 131 -3.18 6.04 -18.11
C LEU A 131 -3.24 4.83 -19.06
N LEU A 132 -3.29 5.08 -20.36
CA LEU A 132 -3.23 4.02 -21.39
C LEU A 132 -1.80 3.62 -21.75
N SER A 133 -0.79 4.27 -21.17
CA SER A 133 0.62 3.98 -21.40
C SER A 133 1.22 3.29 -20.19
N ASN A 134 2.23 2.45 -20.42
CA ASN A 134 2.99 1.80 -19.35
C ASN A 134 4.44 1.69 -19.78
N ASP A 135 5.39 1.87 -18.85
CA ASP A 135 6.83 1.87 -19.13
C ASP A 135 7.49 0.49 -18.95
N GLY A 136 6.69 -0.56 -18.74
CA GLY A 136 7.13 -1.94 -18.55
C GLY A 136 8.03 -2.13 -17.33
N THR A 137 8.80 -3.21 -17.35
CA THR A 137 9.77 -3.54 -16.28
C THR A 137 10.84 -2.45 -16.12
N GLN A 138 11.28 -1.82 -17.20
CA GLN A 138 12.31 -0.78 -17.17
C GLN A 138 11.82 0.48 -16.43
N GLY A 139 10.58 0.91 -16.68
CA GLY A 139 10.01 2.06 -15.96
C GLY A 139 9.90 1.84 -14.45
N MET A 140 9.72 0.60 -14.01
CA MET A 140 9.68 0.25 -12.60
C MET A 140 11.08 0.03 -11.98
N MET A 141 12.15 -0.02 -12.78
CA MET A 141 13.49 -0.36 -12.29
C MET A 141 14.01 0.63 -11.25
N TRP A 142 13.66 1.92 -11.39
CA TRP A 142 13.96 2.92 -10.36
C TRP A 142 13.30 2.58 -9.02
N THR A 143 11.99 2.30 -9.04
CA THR A 143 11.24 1.90 -7.84
C THR A 143 11.86 0.64 -7.24
N ILE A 144 12.09 -0.41 -8.04
CA ILE A 144 12.70 -1.67 -7.60
C ILE A 144 14.06 -1.44 -6.94
N SER A 145 14.91 -0.58 -7.51
CA SER A 145 16.23 -0.24 -6.96
C SER A 145 16.10 0.42 -5.59
N ILE A 146 15.16 1.36 -5.43
CA ILE A 146 14.86 1.97 -4.13
C ILE A 146 14.40 0.91 -3.13
N ILE A 147 13.51 -0.02 -3.52
CA ILE A 147 13.05 -1.10 -2.62
C ILE A 147 14.23 -1.94 -2.13
N LEU A 148 15.12 -2.37 -3.03
CA LEU A 148 16.28 -3.20 -2.67
C LEU A 148 17.23 -2.45 -1.71
N CYS A 149 17.52 -1.18 -1.98
CA CYS A 149 18.33 -0.35 -1.08
C CYS A 149 17.66 -0.15 0.28
N ALA A 150 16.35 0.13 0.29
CA ALA A 150 15.53 0.29 1.49
C ALA A 150 15.55 -0.97 2.37
N MET A 151 15.32 -2.15 1.79
CA MET A 151 15.32 -3.42 2.53
C MET A 151 16.71 -3.72 3.14
N CYS A 152 17.79 -3.50 2.38
CA CYS A 152 19.15 -3.65 2.90
C CYS A 152 19.41 -2.70 4.07
N PHE A 153 19.05 -1.43 3.93
CA PHE A 153 19.21 -0.43 4.98
C PHE A 153 18.37 -0.76 6.23
N GLY A 154 17.09 -1.08 6.04
CA GLY A 154 16.17 -1.47 7.11
C GLY A 154 16.67 -2.69 7.90
N GLY A 155 17.25 -3.68 7.23
CA GLY A 155 17.89 -4.83 7.88
C GLY A 155 19.11 -4.45 8.73
N ILE A 156 19.98 -3.55 8.24
CA ILE A 156 21.13 -3.04 9.01
C ILE A 156 20.65 -2.28 10.26
N VAL A 157 19.63 -1.44 10.10
CA VAL A 157 19.05 -0.64 11.19
C VAL A 157 18.37 -1.51 12.25
N ASP A 158 17.79 -2.65 11.87
CA ASP A 158 17.24 -3.63 12.82
C ASP A 158 18.37 -4.34 13.60
N VAL A 159 19.34 -4.92 12.90
CA VAL A 159 20.42 -5.71 13.52
C VAL A 159 21.33 -4.88 14.42
N THR A 160 21.49 -3.59 14.12
CA THR A 160 22.27 -2.66 14.97
C THR A 160 21.56 -2.27 16.27
N GLY A 161 20.28 -2.63 16.45
CA GLY A 161 19.52 -2.36 17.67
C GLY A 161 19.07 -0.90 17.85
N VAL A 162 19.27 -0.05 16.83
CA VAL A 162 18.87 1.37 16.86
C VAL A 162 17.36 1.49 17.07
N MET A 163 16.57 0.71 16.32
CA MET A 163 15.11 0.74 16.42
C MET A 163 14.60 0.23 17.78
N GLY A 164 15.24 -0.79 18.33
CA GLY A 164 14.94 -1.28 19.68
C GLY A 164 15.18 -0.21 20.75
N THR A 165 16.25 0.58 20.60
CA THR A 165 16.56 1.69 21.52
C THR A 165 15.49 2.79 21.45
N VAL A 166 15.05 3.16 20.24
CA VAL A 166 13.97 4.14 20.04
C VAL A 166 12.65 3.62 20.65
N ALA A 167 12.31 2.36 20.39
CA ALA A 167 11.12 1.73 20.95
C ALA A 167 11.13 1.75 22.49
N GLN A 168 12.26 1.43 23.12
CA GLN A 168 12.40 1.53 24.58
C GLN A 168 12.20 2.96 25.10
N GLY A 169 12.69 3.97 24.35
CA GLY A 169 12.45 5.39 24.67
C GLY A 169 10.96 5.72 24.67
N LEU A 170 10.22 5.31 23.64
CA LEU A 170 8.77 5.51 23.54
C LEU A 170 8.02 4.77 24.65
N LEU A 171 8.42 3.53 24.95
CA LEU A 171 7.80 2.72 26.01
C LEU A 171 7.98 3.31 27.42
N LYS A 172 9.05 4.07 27.68
CA LYS A 172 9.25 4.75 28.97
C LYS A 172 8.23 5.86 29.22
N VAL A 173 7.75 6.52 28.16
CA VAL A 173 6.77 7.61 28.24
C VAL A 173 5.34 7.14 28.02
N ALA A 174 5.16 5.98 27.39
CA ALA A 174 3.87 5.34 27.18
C ALA A 174 3.24 4.91 28.51
N LYS A 175 2.18 5.61 28.94
CA LYS A 175 1.41 5.26 30.13
C LYS A 175 0.01 4.79 29.77
N GLY A 176 -0.38 3.66 30.35
CA GLY A 176 -1.70 3.07 30.13
C GLY A 176 -1.90 2.57 28.69
N ARG A 177 -3.13 2.10 28.40
CA ARG A 177 -3.47 1.46 27.12
C ARG A 177 -3.36 2.43 25.94
N GLY A 178 -3.86 3.65 26.09
CA GLY A 178 -3.79 4.66 25.04
C GLY A 178 -2.37 5.12 24.75
N GLY A 179 -1.54 5.29 25.79
CA GLY A 179 -0.12 5.61 25.63
C GLY A 179 0.64 4.49 24.93
N LEU A 180 0.30 3.23 25.20
CA LEU A 180 0.89 2.08 24.51
C LEU A 180 0.54 2.04 23.02
N VAL A 181 -0.75 2.24 22.67
CA VAL A 181 -1.20 2.31 21.26
C VAL A 181 -0.51 3.48 20.53
N LEU A 182 -0.49 4.67 21.14
CA LEU A 182 0.20 5.84 20.57
C LEU A 182 1.69 5.56 20.33
N ALA A 183 2.38 4.95 21.29
CA ALA A 183 3.79 4.61 21.14
C ALA A 183 4.03 3.59 20.02
N THR A 184 3.13 2.60 19.85
CA THR A 184 3.20 1.66 18.73
C THR A 184 3.01 2.35 17.39
N GLU A 185 2.01 3.22 17.25
CA GLU A 185 1.77 3.94 16.00
C GLU A 185 2.90 4.92 15.66
N LEU A 186 3.42 5.65 16.65
CA LEU A 186 4.60 6.48 16.46
C LEU A 186 5.80 5.64 16.02
N MET A 187 5.97 4.45 16.59
CA MET A 187 7.03 3.53 16.16
C MET A 187 6.81 3.06 14.71
N CYS A 188 5.58 2.71 14.32
CA CYS A 188 5.24 2.39 12.94
C CYS A 188 5.58 3.54 11.98
N LEU A 189 5.21 4.78 12.34
CA LEU A 189 5.51 5.96 11.54
C LEU A 189 7.02 6.20 11.41
N ILE A 190 7.78 6.10 12.51
CA ILE A 190 9.24 6.21 12.51
C ILE A 190 9.85 5.10 11.65
N THR A 191 9.34 3.88 11.75
CA THR A 191 9.86 2.75 10.98
C THR A 191 9.56 2.93 9.49
N ASN A 192 8.38 3.41 9.11
CA ASN A 192 8.07 3.76 7.72
C ASN A 192 8.98 4.86 7.18
N ALA A 193 9.29 5.85 8.02
CA ALA A 193 10.18 6.96 7.68
C ALA A 193 11.65 6.53 7.53
N VAL A 194 12.13 5.64 8.40
CA VAL A 194 13.56 5.28 8.48
C VAL A 194 13.88 4.02 7.69
N CYS A 195 13.11 2.95 7.85
CA CYS A 195 13.40 1.66 7.22
C CYS A 195 12.89 1.59 5.77
N CYS A 196 12.18 2.61 5.30
CA CYS A 196 11.78 2.79 3.89
C CYS A 196 10.95 1.64 3.29
N ASP A 197 10.39 0.76 4.13
CA ASP A 197 9.63 -0.41 3.73
C ASP A 197 8.45 -0.65 4.69
N GLN A 198 7.27 -0.86 4.11
CA GLN A 198 6.03 -1.05 4.87
C GLN A 198 6.01 -2.35 5.67
N TYR A 199 6.61 -3.43 5.14
CA TYR A 199 6.62 -4.72 5.83
C TYR A 199 7.48 -4.62 7.11
N LEU A 200 8.63 -3.94 7.05
CA LEU A 200 9.43 -3.64 8.25
C LEU A 200 8.66 -2.78 9.26
N ALA A 201 7.85 -1.83 8.81
CA ALA A 201 7.02 -0.99 9.67
C ALA A 201 5.89 -1.74 10.41
N LEU A 202 5.57 -2.97 9.99
CA LEU A 202 4.65 -3.86 10.71
C LEU A 202 5.43 -4.84 11.61
N VAL A 203 6.45 -5.49 11.07
CA VAL A 203 7.15 -6.57 11.76
C VAL A 203 8.01 -6.05 12.91
N LEU A 204 8.75 -4.97 12.74
CA LEU A 204 9.65 -4.47 13.79
C LEU A 204 8.89 -3.94 15.00
N PRO A 205 7.92 -3.01 14.86
CA PRO A 205 7.16 -2.54 16.01
C PRO A 205 6.34 -3.68 16.62
N GLY A 206 5.82 -4.61 15.81
CA GLY A 206 5.13 -5.80 16.32
C GLY A 206 6.00 -6.63 17.26
N ARG A 207 7.25 -6.90 16.89
CA ARG A 207 8.19 -7.62 17.76
C ARG A 207 8.57 -6.81 18.99
N MET A 208 8.85 -5.51 18.83
CA MET A 208 9.32 -4.63 19.92
C MET A 208 8.25 -4.34 20.98
N PHE A 209 6.98 -4.29 20.58
CA PHE A 209 5.86 -3.95 21.46
C PHE A 209 5.06 -5.17 21.93
N LYS A 210 5.21 -6.35 21.31
CA LYS A 210 4.54 -7.62 21.71
C LYS A 210 4.54 -7.78 23.21
N GLU A 211 5.71 -7.71 23.81
CA GLU A 211 5.83 -8.01 25.22
C GLU A 211 5.06 -7.04 26.12
N LYS A 212 5.02 -5.75 25.75
CA LYS A 212 4.33 -4.72 26.52
C LYS A 212 2.82 -4.78 26.40
N PHE A 213 2.28 -5.24 25.27
CA PHE A 213 0.85 -5.53 25.15
C PHE A 213 0.44 -6.70 26.04
N GLU A 214 1.24 -7.76 26.07
CA GLU A 214 1.03 -8.92 26.93
C GLU A 214 1.10 -8.55 28.41
N ASP A 215 2.12 -7.79 28.83
CA ASP A 215 2.27 -7.29 30.22
C ASP A 215 1.05 -6.46 30.67
N MET A 216 0.35 -5.83 29.72
CA MET A 216 -0.89 -5.07 29.96
C MET A 216 -2.16 -5.92 29.87
N LYS A 217 -2.03 -7.25 29.77
CA LYS A 217 -3.12 -8.23 29.56
C LYS A 217 -4.00 -7.90 28.36
N LEU A 218 -3.41 -7.41 27.26
CA LEU A 218 -4.12 -7.15 26.01
C LEU A 218 -3.96 -8.34 25.06
N ARG A 219 -5.04 -8.72 24.38
CA ARG A 219 -4.97 -9.77 23.34
C ARG A 219 -4.10 -9.34 22.15
N PRO A 220 -3.43 -10.27 21.44
CA PRO A 220 -2.55 -9.97 20.29
C PRO A 220 -3.23 -9.19 19.16
N GLU A 221 -4.53 -9.38 18.98
CA GLU A 221 -5.34 -8.65 17.99
C GLU A 221 -5.32 -7.13 18.18
N ASN A 222 -5.07 -6.65 19.41
CA ASN A 222 -4.94 -5.21 19.68
C ASN A 222 -3.67 -4.63 19.10
N LEU A 223 -2.55 -5.35 19.26
CA LEU A 223 -1.27 -4.97 18.67
C LEU A 223 -1.35 -5.06 17.15
N SER A 224 -1.84 -6.19 16.61
CA SER A 224 -2.04 -6.37 15.17
C SER A 224 -2.89 -5.23 14.58
N ARG A 225 -3.99 -4.86 15.25
CA ARG A 225 -4.82 -3.73 14.85
C ARG A 225 -4.05 -2.40 14.86
N ALA A 226 -3.30 -2.09 15.91
CA ALA A 226 -2.53 -0.84 15.99
C ALA A 226 -1.44 -0.75 14.90
N LEU A 227 -0.78 -1.88 14.58
CA LEU A 227 0.19 -1.96 13.50
C LEU A 227 -0.46 -1.67 12.14
N GLU A 228 -1.60 -2.31 11.86
CA GLU A 228 -2.35 -2.10 10.61
C GLU A 228 -2.94 -0.68 10.51
N ASP A 229 -3.39 -0.13 11.65
CA ASP A 229 -4.01 1.18 11.67
C ASP A 229 -3.04 2.33 11.36
N CYS A 230 -1.71 2.09 11.42
CA CYS A 230 -0.70 3.10 11.11
C CYS A 230 0.36 2.61 10.12
N GLY A 231 1.02 1.48 10.39
CA GLY A 231 2.10 0.94 9.56
C GLY A 231 1.71 0.72 8.11
N THR A 232 0.52 0.17 7.86
CA THR A 232 0.05 -0.16 6.50
C THR A 232 -0.29 1.05 5.64
N ILE A 233 -0.75 2.14 6.26
CA ILE A 233 -1.37 3.26 5.53
C ILE A 233 -0.52 4.53 5.51
N THR A 234 0.51 4.63 6.36
CA THR A 234 1.38 5.82 6.42
C THR A 234 2.64 5.71 5.55
N SER A 235 2.89 4.53 4.96
CA SER A 235 4.06 4.26 4.13
C SER A 235 4.18 5.21 2.93
N ASN A 236 3.05 5.61 2.33
CA ASN A 236 3.02 6.51 1.17
C ASN A 236 3.48 7.94 1.46
N PHE A 237 3.44 8.40 2.70
CA PHE A 237 3.84 9.77 3.04
C PHE A 237 5.31 10.06 2.73
N PHE A 238 6.17 9.05 2.80
CA PHE A 238 7.62 9.21 2.65
C PHE A 238 8.04 8.93 1.20
N PRO A 239 8.69 9.89 0.50
CA PRO A 239 9.03 9.75 -0.93
C PRO A 239 10.03 8.63 -1.22
N TRP A 240 10.88 8.30 -0.25
CA TRP A 240 11.86 7.21 -0.34
C TRP A 240 11.30 5.85 0.11
N ASN A 241 10.05 5.78 0.56
CA ASN A 241 9.37 4.53 0.86
C ASN A 241 8.71 3.99 -0.42
N THR A 242 8.62 2.68 -0.56
CA THR A 242 8.13 1.97 -1.75
C THR A 242 6.73 2.44 -2.18
N CYS A 243 5.80 2.59 -1.24
CA CYS A 243 4.45 3.08 -1.50
C CYS A 243 4.47 4.55 -1.90
N GLY A 244 5.33 5.36 -1.29
CA GLY A 244 5.43 6.79 -1.56
C GLY A 244 6.02 7.08 -2.93
N ALA A 245 7.05 6.33 -3.34
CA ALA A 245 7.63 6.40 -4.67
C ALA A 245 6.61 5.97 -5.74
N THR A 246 5.86 4.90 -5.49
CA THR A 246 4.83 4.40 -6.40
C THR A 246 3.69 5.40 -6.60
N MET A 247 3.14 5.97 -5.52
CA MET A 247 2.05 6.95 -5.62
C MET A 247 2.47 8.22 -6.37
N ARG A 248 3.70 8.69 -6.16
CA ARG A 248 4.22 9.88 -6.86
C ARG A 248 4.39 9.62 -8.36
N ASN A 249 4.87 8.43 -8.72
CA ASN A 249 4.99 8.00 -10.10
C ASN A 249 3.61 7.89 -10.78
N PHE A 250 2.65 7.23 -10.13
CA PHE A 250 1.32 7.00 -10.72
C PHE A 250 0.48 8.26 -10.84
N LEU A 251 0.52 9.13 -9.84
CA LEU A 251 -0.25 10.37 -9.83
C LEU A 251 0.47 11.50 -10.57
N ASN A 252 1.73 11.28 -10.99
CA ASN A 252 2.59 12.29 -11.59
C ASN A 252 2.65 13.61 -10.80
N VAL A 253 2.61 13.50 -9.46
CA VAL A 253 2.72 14.62 -8.52
C VAL A 253 3.64 14.21 -7.39
N ASP A 254 4.28 15.17 -6.73
CA ASP A 254 5.07 14.88 -5.52
C ASP A 254 4.14 14.68 -4.31
N SER A 255 4.34 15.41 -3.22
CA SER A 255 3.66 15.17 -1.94
C SER A 255 2.30 15.89 -1.84
N SER A 256 1.84 16.52 -2.93
CA SER A 256 0.61 17.32 -2.97
C SER A 256 -0.67 16.47 -2.82
N TYR A 257 -0.59 15.15 -3.01
CA TYR A 257 -1.73 14.25 -2.79
C TYR A 257 -1.96 13.91 -1.30
N ILE A 258 -0.98 14.13 -0.41
CA ILE A 258 -1.04 13.72 1.00
C ILE A 258 -2.26 14.33 1.74
N PRO A 259 -2.60 15.63 1.57
CA PRO A 259 -3.82 16.18 2.19
C PRO A 259 -5.10 15.44 1.78
N TYR A 260 -5.13 14.93 0.54
CA TYR A 260 -6.26 14.17 0.00
C TYR A 260 -6.25 12.69 0.40
N ALA A 261 -5.16 12.17 0.99
CA ALA A 261 -5.07 10.82 1.54
C ALA A 261 -5.73 10.75 2.94
N ILE A 262 -6.99 11.18 3.04
CA ILE A 262 -7.72 11.38 4.30
C ILE A 262 -7.72 10.12 5.17
N LEU A 263 -8.02 8.96 4.58
CA LEU A 263 -8.00 7.69 5.30
C LEU A 263 -6.65 7.42 5.97
N ASN A 264 -5.55 7.73 5.28
CA ASN A 264 -4.19 7.36 5.68
C ASN A 264 -3.71 8.13 6.90
N TRP A 265 -4.00 9.43 6.99
CA TRP A 265 -3.58 10.25 8.13
C TRP A 265 -4.63 10.28 9.24
N LEU A 266 -5.91 10.03 8.93
CA LEU A 266 -6.99 10.02 9.93
C LEU A 266 -7.03 8.72 10.74
N ASN A 267 -6.80 7.59 10.11
CA ASN A 267 -6.97 6.30 10.77
C ASN A 267 -6.02 6.05 11.96
N PRO A 268 -4.75 6.49 11.95
CA PRO A 268 -3.90 6.46 13.15
C PRO A 268 -4.53 7.30 14.29
N VAL A 269 -5.03 8.50 13.98
CA VAL A 269 -5.69 9.36 14.97
C VAL A 269 -6.91 8.67 15.60
N VAL A 270 -7.76 8.03 14.79
CA VAL A 270 -8.91 7.26 15.27
C VAL A 270 -8.46 6.09 16.15
N SER A 271 -7.38 5.40 15.78
CA SER A 271 -6.87 4.26 16.52
C SER A 271 -6.28 4.64 17.88
N VAL A 272 -5.55 5.77 17.96
CA VAL A 272 -5.13 6.36 19.24
C VAL A 272 -6.33 6.69 20.13
N ILE A 273 -7.39 7.32 19.58
CA ILE A 273 -8.62 7.62 20.33
C ILE A 273 -9.23 6.33 20.88
N PHE A 274 -9.27 5.25 20.09
CA PHE A 274 -9.79 3.95 20.52
C PHE A 274 -8.91 3.31 21.59
N GLY A 275 -7.59 3.52 21.51
CA GLY A 275 -6.64 3.11 22.55
C GLY A 275 -6.92 3.77 23.90
N TYR A 276 -7.18 5.09 23.92
CA TYR A 276 -7.48 5.85 25.14
C TYR A 276 -8.87 5.60 25.70
N THR A 277 -9.89 5.58 24.85
CA THR A 277 -11.29 5.33 25.24
C THR A 277 -11.52 3.85 25.59
N GLY A 278 -10.67 2.99 25.06
CA GLY A 278 -10.70 1.55 25.27
C GLY A 278 -11.71 0.79 24.42
N ILE A 279 -12.34 1.47 23.46
CA ILE A 279 -13.21 0.87 22.45
C ILE A 279 -12.42 -0.21 21.71
N THR A 280 -13.00 -1.40 21.59
CA THR A 280 -12.42 -2.57 20.90
C THR A 280 -11.10 -3.10 21.45
N MET A 281 -10.61 -2.63 22.62
CA MET A 281 -9.44 -3.30 23.22
C MET A 281 -9.80 -4.41 24.18
N THR A 282 -9.70 -5.63 23.65
CA THR A 282 -9.99 -6.88 24.31
C THR A 282 -8.85 -7.27 25.25
N LYS A 283 -9.21 -7.85 26.41
CA LYS A 283 -8.24 -8.28 27.42
C LYS A 283 -8.07 -9.79 27.37
N LEU A 284 -6.88 -10.25 27.75
CA LEU A 284 -6.59 -11.65 27.99
C LEU A 284 -7.32 -12.12 29.26
N THR A 285 -7.76 -13.37 29.27
CA THR A 285 -8.15 -14.06 30.51
C THR A 285 -6.90 -14.39 31.32
N ASP A 286 -7.06 -14.70 32.60
CA ASP A 286 -5.92 -15.09 33.44
C ASP A 286 -5.28 -16.41 32.98
N GLU A 287 -6.08 -17.34 32.44
CA GLU A 287 -5.60 -18.59 31.83
C GLU A 287 -4.79 -18.32 30.55
N GLU A 288 -5.29 -17.47 29.65
CA GLU A 288 -4.57 -17.07 28.42
C GLU A 288 -3.24 -16.37 28.76
N TYR A 289 -3.24 -15.53 29.79
CA TYR A 289 -2.03 -14.84 30.24
C TYR A 289 -1.01 -15.80 30.87
N ALA A 290 -1.46 -16.79 31.66
CA ALA A 290 -0.58 -17.81 32.22
C ALA A 290 0.11 -18.64 31.13
N ALA A 291 -0.63 -19.04 30.09
CA ALA A 291 -0.07 -19.76 28.94
C ALA A 291 1.03 -18.95 28.21
N ILE A 292 0.84 -17.64 28.04
CA ILE A 292 1.85 -16.75 27.44
C ILE A 292 3.10 -16.66 28.31
N LEU A 293 2.96 -16.66 29.64
CA LEU A 293 4.12 -16.66 30.54
C LEU A 293 4.92 -17.97 30.43
N GLU A 294 4.25 -19.11 30.35
CA GLU A 294 4.90 -20.41 30.12
C GLU A 294 5.63 -20.44 28.77
N GLU A 295 5.02 -19.93 27.70
CA GLU A 295 5.63 -19.81 26.37
C GLU A 295 6.90 -18.94 26.43
N ARG A 296 6.85 -17.79 27.10
CA ARG A 296 8.02 -16.91 27.28
C ARG A 296 9.15 -17.57 28.06
N GLU A 297 8.85 -18.31 29.11
CA GLU A 297 9.85 -19.04 29.88
C GLU A 297 10.52 -20.13 29.02
N ALA A 298 9.74 -20.85 28.22
CA ALA A 298 10.25 -21.83 27.27
C ALA A 298 11.13 -21.20 26.19
N GLU A 299 10.72 -20.07 25.59
CA GLU A 299 11.51 -19.31 24.61
C GLU A 299 12.83 -18.82 25.21
N LYS A 300 12.80 -18.26 26.43
CA LYS A 300 14.01 -17.81 27.14
C LYS A 300 14.95 -18.97 27.43
N ALA A 301 14.43 -20.11 27.89
CA ALA A 301 15.23 -21.30 28.15
C ALA A 301 15.85 -21.87 26.86
N ALA A 302 15.12 -21.84 25.74
CA ALA A 302 15.64 -22.25 24.44
C ALA A 302 16.73 -21.31 23.94
N ALA A 303 16.53 -19.98 24.06
CA ALA A 303 17.52 -18.98 23.67
C ALA A 303 18.82 -19.10 24.50
N LEU A 304 18.71 -19.35 25.80
CA LEU A 304 19.86 -19.57 26.68
C LEU A 304 20.66 -20.82 26.25
N LYS A 305 19.97 -21.92 25.96
CA LYS A 305 20.61 -23.16 25.47
C LYS A 305 21.36 -22.98 24.15
N ILE A 306 20.86 -22.11 23.26
CA ILE A 306 21.56 -21.79 22.01
C ILE A 306 22.81 -20.95 22.26
N LEU A 307 22.78 -20.02 23.22
CA LEU A 307 23.96 -19.22 23.59
C LEU A 307 25.04 -20.06 24.30
N GLU A 308 24.65 -21.14 24.98
CA GLU A 308 25.56 -22.07 25.66
C GLU A 308 26.15 -23.15 24.72
N ALA A 309 25.64 -23.30 23.48
CA ALA A 309 26.07 -24.28 22.49
C ALA A 309 27.01 -23.70 21.43
#